data_AF-A0A848WQS6-F1
#
_entry.id   AF-A0A848WQS6-F1
#
_cell.length_a   1.000
_cell.length_b   1.000
_cell.length_c   1.000
_cell.angle_alpha   90.00
_cell.angle_beta   90.00
_cell.angle_gamma   90.00
#
_symmetry.space_group_name_H-M   'P 1'
#
loop_
_entity.id
_entity.type
_entity.pdbx_description
1 polymer ?
#
loop_
_entity_poly.entity_id
_entity_poly.type
_entity_poly.pdbx_seq_one_letter_code
_entity_poly.pdbx_strand_id
1 'polypeptide(L)'
;MDSASKDKPRTRATGSGDDLRVRDPRLAGPAFAVFLGCGVFSALLLHVEVVIAVMLTFLGMLAGVILLMASLVTGVRNPAPNSVRTCLWGLLGTVLVMTGTGLVYYFVVALDDPSFTLDIVGPFQALAAVSSLGNLAFYLIFLTCSLTIIGFGMMGLMNAKRWKKRLSDRSTVIAESSDG
;
A
#
# COMPACT_ATOMS: atom_id res chain seq x y z
N MET A 1 45.60 49.20 11.35
CA MET A 1 45.05 48.85 10.03
C MET A 1 44.63 47.41 10.12
N ASP A 2 43.36 47.24 10.40
CA ASP A 2 42.78 46.03 10.98
C ASP A 2 42.51 44.93 9.97
N SER A 3 42.69 43.72 10.49
CA SER A 3 42.54 42.42 9.86
C SER A 3 41.15 42.22 9.25
N ALA A 4 41.10 42.05 7.92
CA ALA A 4 39.90 41.60 7.22
C ALA A 4 39.68 40.10 7.48
N SER A 5 38.93 39.80 8.54
CA SER A 5 38.31 38.50 8.79
C SER A 5 37.34 38.18 7.65
N LYS A 6 37.71 37.22 6.78
CA LYS A 6 36.80 36.64 5.77
C LYS A 6 35.78 35.77 6.49
N ASP A 7 34.64 36.35 6.79
CA ASP A 7 33.46 35.65 7.26
C ASP A 7 33.00 34.62 6.20
N LYS A 8 33.01 33.35 6.59
CA LYS A 8 32.42 32.25 5.85
C LYS A 8 30.90 32.41 5.92
N PRO A 9 30.14 32.32 4.81
CA PRO A 9 28.69 32.37 4.89
C PRO A 9 28.19 31.15 5.69
N ARG A 10 27.67 31.43 6.89
CA ARG A 10 26.89 30.47 7.68
C ARG A 10 25.71 30.03 6.81
N THR A 11 25.79 28.82 6.26
CA THR A 11 24.63 28.06 5.78
C THR A 11 23.65 27.97 6.92
N ARG A 12 22.65 28.86 6.89
CA ARG A 12 21.51 28.86 7.79
C ARG A 12 20.78 27.55 7.55
N ALA A 13 21.01 26.58 8.43
CA ALA A 13 20.18 25.39 8.52
C ALA A 13 18.76 25.87 8.84
N THR A 14 17.96 26.04 7.80
CA THR A 14 16.50 26.09 7.91
C THR A 14 16.02 24.67 8.20
N GLY A 15 16.43 24.12 9.35
CA GLY A 15 15.74 23.02 10.00
C GLY A 15 14.51 23.62 10.65
N SER A 16 13.49 23.89 9.82
CA SER A 16 12.18 24.34 10.28
C SER A 16 11.68 23.37 11.34
N GLY A 17 11.19 23.90 12.46
CA GLY A 17 10.63 23.14 13.58
C GLY A 17 9.41 22.26 13.24
N ASP A 18 9.08 22.12 11.96
CA ASP A 18 8.06 21.21 11.43
C ASP A 18 8.53 19.75 11.34
N ASP A 19 9.85 19.50 11.29
CA ASP A 19 10.41 18.15 11.16
C ASP A 19 10.30 17.31 12.46
N LEU A 20 9.96 17.93 13.60
CA LEU A 20 9.87 17.28 14.92
C LEU A 20 8.54 16.56 15.18
N ARG A 21 7.55 16.68 14.28
CA ARG A 21 6.24 16.01 14.43
C ARG A 21 6.05 14.80 13.51
N VAL A 22 7.13 14.31 12.92
CA VAL A 22 7.10 13.15 12.03
C VAL A 22 7.06 11.87 12.88
N ARG A 23 5.87 11.54 13.38
CA ARG A 23 5.63 10.39 14.27
C ARG A 23 5.78 9.06 13.51
N ASP A 24 6.32 8.09 14.23
CA ASP A 24 6.81 6.78 13.80
C ASP A 24 5.89 6.03 12.80
N PRO A 25 6.39 5.54 11.65
CA PRO A 25 5.59 4.90 10.59
C PRO A 25 5.22 3.44 10.87
N ARG A 26 4.86 3.13 12.12
CA ARG A 26 4.67 1.73 12.57
C ARG A 26 3.57 0.98 11.82
N LEU A 27 2.59 1.71 11.26
CA LEU A 27 1.43 1.13 10.59
C LEU A 27 1.59 1.03 9.06
N ALA A 28 2.32 1.98 8.44
CA ALA A 28 2.44 2.04 6.99
C ALA A 28 3.26 0.87 6.42
N GLY A 29 4.37 0.51 7.07
CA GLY A 29 5.21 -0.62 6.65
C GLY A 29 4.45 -1.96 6.57
N PRO A 30 3.76 -2.38 7.65
CA PRO A 30 2.92 -3.57 7.64
C PRO A 30 1.81 -3.53 6.58
N ALA A 31 1.15 -2.38 6.38
CA ALA A 31 0.12 -2.24 5.35
C ALA A 31 0.69 -2.56 3.95
N PHE A 32 1.82 -1.95 3.57
CA PHE A 32 2.46 -2.22 2.29
C PHE A 32 2.90 -3.68 2.14
N ALA A 33 3.38 -4.32 3.23
CA ALA A 33 3.76 -5.72 3.20
C ALA A 33 2.57 -6.66 2.97
N VAL A 34 1.44 -6.42 3.63
CA VAL A 34 0.21 -7.20 3.44
C VAL A 34 -0.28 -7.05 2.00
N PHE A 35 -0.35 -5.83 1.46
CA PHE A 35 -0.75 -5.63 0.06
C PHE A 35 0.22 -6.25 -0.94
N LEU A 36 1.52 -6.16 -0.69
CA LEU A 36 2.51 -6.82 -1.55
C LEU A 36 2.27 -8.33 -1.59
N GLY A 37 2.06 -8.95 -0.42
CA GLY A 37 1.72 -10.36 -0.31
C GLY A 37 0.42 -10.69 -1.07
N CYS A 38 -0.66 -9.98 -0.77
CA CYS A 38 -1.96 -10.18 -1.44
C CYS A 38 -1.89 -9.95 -2.96
N GLY A 39 -1.10 -8.99 -3.43
CA GLY A 39 -0.90 -8.73 -4.86
C GLY A 39 -0.19 -9.89 -5.56
N VAL A 40 0.88 -10.43 -4.95
CA VAL A 40 1.58 -11.62 -5.46
C VAL A 40 0.66 -12.83 -5.46
N PHE A 41 -0.03 -13.10 -4.34
CA PHE A 41 -0.97 -14.21 -4.25
C PHE A 41 -2.10 -14.07 -5.27
N SER A 42 -2.67 -12.88 -5.44
CA SER A 42 -3.72 -12.65 -6.44
C SER A 42 -3.22 -12.85 -7.87
N ALA A 43 -2.00 -12.43 -8.20
CA ALA A 43 -1.41 -12.69 -9.50
C ALA A 43 -1.21 -14.20 -9.76
N LEU A 44 -0.80 -14.97 -8.74
CA LEU A 44 -0.66 -16.42 -8.85
C LEU A 44 -2.02 -17.12 -8.98
N LEU A 45 -3.03 -16.68 -8.21
CA LEU A 45 -4.36 -17.27 -8.22
C LEU A 45 -5.12 -17.05 -9.52
N LEU A 46 -4.77 -16.04 -10.31
CA LEU A 46 -5.29 -15.92 -11.68
C LEU A 46 -4.97 -17.16 -12.53
N HIS A 47 -3.94 -17.91 -12.20
CA HIS A 47 -3.54 -19.11 -12.94
C HIS A 47 -3.97 -20.41 -12.26
N VAL A 48 -4.50 -20.35 -11.05
CA VAL A 48 -4.79 -21.53 -10.23
C VAL A 48 -6.19 -21.38 -9.61
N GLU A 49 -7.12 -22.23 -10.01
CA GLU A 49 -8.54 -22.19 -9.60
C GLU A 49 -8.77 -22.75 -8.19
N VAL A 50 -8.05 -22.22 -7.19
CA VAL A 50 -8.14 -22.69 -5.79
C VAL A 50 -8.97 -21.72 -4.97
N VAL A 51 -10.24 -22.07 -4.77
CA VAL A 51 -11.24 -21.25 -4.06
C VAL A 51 -10.77 -20.84 -2.65
N ILE A 52 -10.21 -21.78 -1.89
CA ILE A 52 -9.73 -21.52 -0.52
C ILE A 52 -8.67 -20.41 -0.52
N ALA A 53 -7.78 -20.42 -1.51
CA ALA A 53 -6.72 -19.42 -1.59
C ALA A 53 -7.25 -18.05 -2.03
N VAL A 54 -8.29 -18.01 -2.88
CA VAL A 54 -9.03 -16.77 -3.19
C VAL A 54 -9.68 -16.20 -1.93
N MET A 55 -10.36 -17.03 -1.13
CA MET A 55 -10.95 -16.60 0.14
C MET A 55 -9.92 -16.02 1.10
N LEU A 56 -8.78 -16.71 1.28
CA LEU A 56 -7.67 -16.22 2.12
C LEU A 56 -7.09 -14.90 1.61
N THR A 57 -7.00 -14.74 0.28
CA THR A 57 -6.51 -13.51 -0.35
C THR A 57 -7.46 -12.34 -0.08
N PHE A 58 -8.78 -12.57 -0.19
CA PHE A 58 -9.79 -11.57 0.16
C PHE A 58 -9.74 -11.20 1.65
N LEU A 59 -9.58 -12.18 2.53
CA LEU A 59 -9.43 -11.93 3.97
C LEU A 59 -8.17 -11.11 4.28
N GLY A 60 -7.06 -11.43 3.60
CA GLY A 60 -5.82 -10.67 3.66
C GLY A 60 -5.97 -9.24 3.13
N MET A 61 -6.68 -9.06 2.02
CA MET A 61 -6.98 -7.73 1.48
C MET A 61 -7.86 -6.92 2.42
N LEU A 62 -8.86 -7.52 3.07
CA LEU A 62 -9.69 -6.86 4.08
C LEU A 62 -8.84 -6.36 5.25
N ALA A 63 -7.98 -7.23 5.80
CA ALA A 63 -7.04 -6.84 6.85
C ALA A 63 -6.08 -5.73 6.37
N GLY A 64 -5.60 -5.84 5.14
CA GLY A 64 -4.78 -4.82 4.48
C GLY A 64 -5.49 -3.48 4.39
N VAL A 65 -6.76 -3.44 3.96
CA VAL A 65 -7.55 -2.21 3.84
C VAL A 65 -7.76 -1.55 5.20
N ILE A 66 -8.02 -2.32 6.25
CA ILE A 66 -8.13 -1.79 7.62
C ILE A 66 -6.82 -1.09 8.01
N LEU A 67 -5.68 -1.75 7.77
CA LEU A 67 -4.35 -1.18 8.03
C LEU A 67 -4.05 0.04 7.15
N LEU A 68 -4.50 0.03 5.89
CA LEU A 68 -4.35 1.13 4.94
C LEU A 68 -5.11 2.36 5.41
N MET A 69 -6.36 2.19 5.81
CA MET A 69 -7.23 3.24 6.32
C MET A 69 -6.65 3.82 7.62
N ALA A 70 -6.22 2.96 8.55
CA ALA A 70 -5.54 3.41 9.77
C ALA A 70 -4.26 4.22 9.45
N SER A 71 -3.49 3.78 8.45
CA SER A 71 -2.28 4.47 7.99
C SER A 71 -2.57 5.80 7.31
N LEU A 72 -3.63 5.88 6.50
CA LEU A 72 -4.09 7.11 5.86
C LEU A 72 -4.59 8.12 6.89
N VAL A 73 -5.44 7.70 7.84
CA VAL A 73 -5.91 8.56 8.94
C VAL A 73 -4.72 9.09 9.75
N THR A 74 -3.74 8.24 10.04
CA THR A 74 -2.53 8.64 10.74
C THR A 74 -1.68 9.62 9.92
N GLY A 75 -1.58 9.40 8.61
CA GLY A 75 -0.83 10.26 7.67
C GLY A 75 -1.52 11.59 7.34
N VAL A 76 -2.82 11.73 7.60
CA VAL A 76 -3.54 13.01 7.57
C VAL A 76 -3.32 13.77 8.88
N ARG A 77 -3.34 13.07 10.01
CA ARG A 77 -3.13 13.68 11.35
C ARG A 77 -1.68 14.07 11.61
N ASN A 78 -0.72 13.34 11.07
CA ASN A 78 0.71 13.62 11.18
C ASN A 78 1.31 13.67 9.77
N PRO A 79 2.05 14.73 9.40
CA PRO A 79 2.57 14.88 8.05
C PRO A 79 3.54 13.74 7.71
N ALA A 80 3.07 12.76 6.93
CA ALA A 80 3.90 11.72 6.34
C ALA A 80 4.60 12.26 5.07
N PRO A 81 5.75 11.68 4.64
CA PRO A 81 6.37 12.05 3.38
C PRO A 81 5.40 11.93 2.20
N ASN A 82 5.38 12.93 1.31
CA ASN A 82 4.48 12.94 0.15
C ASN A 82 4.55 11.65 -0.68
N SER A 83 5.74 11.06 -0.82
CA SER A 83 5.94 9.79 -1.54
C SER A 83 5.20 8.61 -0.90
N VAL A 84 5.18 8.51 0.43
CA VAL A 84 4.45 7.47 1.16
C VAL A 84 2.95 7.69 1.03
N ARG A 85 2.50 8.95 1.16
CA ARG A 85 1.10 9.32 1.00
C ARG A 85 0.57 8.98 -0.40
N THR A 86 1.33 9.28 -1.45
CA THR A 86 0.96 8.93 -2.83
C THR A 86 0.84 7.42 -3.02
N CYS A 87 1.74 6.62 -2.44
CA CYS A 87 1.64 5.16 -2.50
C CYS A 87 0.41 4.62 -1.76
N LEU A 88 0.07 5.18 -0.60
CA LEU A 88 -1.11 4.78 0.17
C LEU A 88 -2.42 5.08 -0.59
N TRP A 89 -2.53 6.27 -1.19
CA TRP A 89 -3.69 6.62 -2.02
C TRP A 89 -3.76 5.80 -3.31
N GLY A 90 -2.61 5.54 -3.94
CA GLY A 90 -2.52 4.67 -5.11
C GLY A 90 -3.00 3.25 -4.81
N LEU A 91 -2.59 2.67 -3.67
CA LEU A 91 -3.10 1.38 -3.21
C LEU A 91 -4.60 1.41 -2.96
N LEU A 92 -5.10 2.44 -2.25
CA LEU A 92 -6.54 2.53 -1.96
C LEU A 92 -7.36 2.59 -3.26
N GLY A 93 -6.95 3.44 -4.20
CA GLY A 93 -7.60 3.55 -5.51
C GLY A 93 -7.56 2.24 -6.28
N THR A 94 -6.42 1.55 -6.29
CA THR A 94 -6.26 0.26 -7.01
C THR A 94 -7.14 -0.83 -6.40
N VAL A 95 -7.22 -0.91 -5.07
CA VAL A 95 -8.07 -1.87 -4.35
C VAL A 95 -9.54 -1.59 -4.61
N LEU A 96 -9.96 -0.32 -4.65
CA LEU A 96 -11.32 0.06 -5.00
C LEU A 96 -11.67 -0.35 -6.44
N VAL A 97 -10.79 -0.09 -7.39
CA VAL A 97 -10.98 -0.51 -8.79
C VAL A 97 -11.07 -2.03 -8.90
N MET A 98 -10.18 -2.76 -8.24
CA MET A 98 -10.17 -4.22 -8.25
C MET A 98 -11.45 -4.80 -7.62
N THR A 99 -11.87 -4.26 -6.48
CA THR A 99 -13.11 -4.69 -5.79
C THR A 99 -14.35 -4.37 -6.61
N GLY A 100 -14.44 -3.16 -7.16
CA GLY A 100 -15.55 -2.74 -8.02
C GLY A 100 -15.65 -3.58 -9.28
N THR A 101 -14.52 -3.86 -9.93
CA THR A 101 -14.48 -4.74 -11.11
C THR A 101 -14.87 -6.17 -10.75
N GLY A 102 -14.40 -6.69 -9.62
CA GLY A 102 -14.76 -8.03 -9.17
C GLY A 102 -16.23 -8.18 -8.82
N LEU A 103 -16.84 -7.13 -8.27
CA LEU A 103 -18.28 -7.09 -8.04
C LEU A 103 -19.07 -7.11 -9.35
N VAL A 104 -18.66 -6.29 -10.34
CA VAL A 104 -19.29 -6.28 -11.67
C VAL A 104 -19.14 -7.65 -12.34
N TYR A 105 -17.95 -8.23 -12.31
CA TYR A 105 -17.70 -9.56 -12.86
C TYR A 105 -18.57 -10.63 -12.19
N TYR A 106 -18.66 -10.63 -10.86
CA TYR A 106 -19.53 -11.55 -10.12
C TYR A 106 -20.99 -11.39 -10.57
N PHE A 107 -21.50 -10.15 -10.70
CA PHE A 107 -22.88 -9.94 -11.17
C PHE A 107 -23.09 -10.45 -12.59
N VAL A 108 -22.14 -10.25 -13.51
CA VAL A 108 -22.23 -10.78 -14.87
C VAL A 108 -22.32 -12.30 -14.85
N VAL A 109 -21.43 -12.97 -14.11
CA VAL A 109 -21.43 -14.43 -14.02
C VAL A 109 -22.67 -14.96 -13.30
N ALA A 110 -23.13 -14.30 -12.25
CA ALA A 110 -24.32 -14.67 -11.51
C ALA A 110 -25.63 -14.51 -12.31
N LEU A 111 -25.64 -13.60 -13.30
CA LEU A 111 -26.78 -13.44 -14.22
C LEU A 111 -26.84 -14.58 -15.24
N ASP A 112 -25.68 -15.07 -15.69
CA ASP A 112 -25.60 -16.17 -16.65
C ASP A 112 -25.78 -17.54 -15.97
N ASP A 113 -25.23 -17.71 -14.76
CA ASP A 113 -25.39 -18.91 -13.94
C ASP A 113 -25.76 -18.54 -12.50
N PRO A 114 -27.05 -18.64 -12.12
CA PRO A 114 -27.52 -18.25 -10.79
C PRO A 114 -27.02 -19.18 -9.68
N SER A 115 -26.41 -20.33 -10.00
CA SER A 115 -25.87 -21.25 -8.98
C SER A 115 -24.81 -20.60 -8.10
N PHE A 116 -24.07 -19.62 -8.62
CA PHE A 116 -23.08 -18.83 -7.88
C PHE A 116 -23.68 -17.91 -6.79
N THR A 117 -25.00 -17.76 -6.74
CA THR A 117 -25.69 -16.92 -5.73
C THR A 117 -26.24 -17.71 -4.55
N LEU A 118 -26.30 -19.05 -4.67
CA LEU A 118 -27.02 -19.90 -3.72
C LEU A 118 -26.26 -20.08 -2.39
N ASP A 119 -24.93 -20.08 -2.44
CA ASP A 119 -24.07 -20.32 -1.29
C ASP A 119 -23.06 -19.19 -1.06
N ILE A 120 -22.61 -19.02 0.20
CA ILE A 120 -21.57 -18.06 0.59
C ILE A 120 -20.26 -18.23 -0.20
N VAL A 121 -20.00 -19.45 -0.70
CA VAL A 121 -18.77 -19.78 -1.45
C VAL A 121 -18.88 -19.38 -2.92
N GLY A 122 -20.09 -19.23 -3.46
CA GLY A 122 -20.34 -18.97 -4.87
C GLY A 122 -19.63 -17.72 -5.44
N PRO A 123 -19.61 -16.56 -4.74
CA PRO A 123 -18.84 -15.41 -5.19
C PRO A 123 -17.34 -15.68 -5.32
N PHE A 124 -16.76 -16.48 -4.41
CA PHE A 124 -15.35 -16.84 -4.45
C PHE A 124 -15.04 -17.86 -5.55
N GLN A 125 -15.97 -18.77 -5.85
CA GLN A 125 -15.87 -19.68 -6.99
C GLN A 125 -15.87 -18.92 -8.31
N ALA A 126 -16.80 -17.97 -8.48
CA ALA A 126 -16.85 -17.14 -9.67
C ALA A 126 -15.51 -16.42 -9.89
N LEU A 127 -14.97 -15.80 -8.83
CA LEU A 127 -13.68 -15.08 -8.87
C LEU A 127 -12.47 -16.00 -9.07
N ALA A 128 -12.50 -17.23 -8.56
CA ALA A 128 -11.45 -18.23 -8.81
C ALA A 128 -11.42 -18.65 -10.29
N ALA A 129 -12.58 -18.68 -10.94
CA ALA A 129 -12.74 -19.04 -12.33
C ALA A 129 -12.57 -17.86 -13.31
N VAL A 130 -12.03 -16.72 -12.89
CA VAL A 130 -11.90 -15.54 -13.77
C VAL A 130 -10.99 -15.77 -14.98
N SER A 131 -10.11 -16.77 -14.93
CA SER A 131 -9.25 -17.14 -16.05
C SER A 131 -9.88 -18.14 -17.01
N SER A 132 -10.86 -18.92 -16.58
CA SER A 132 -11.56 -19.92 -17.40
C SER A 132 -12.93 -19.45 -17.89
N LEU A 133 -13.71 -18.80 -17.02
CA LEU A 133 -15.04 -18.25 -17.32
C LEU A 133 -14.98 -16.76 -17.69
N GLY A 134 -13.95 -16.05 -17.24
CA GLY A 134 -13.83 -14.62 -17.51
C GLY A 134 -13.38 -14.31 -18.92
N ASN A 135 -13.96 -13.25 -19.48
CA ASN A 135 -13.48 -12.67 -20.74
C ASN A 135 -12.06 -12.11 -20.55
N LEU A 136 -11.26 -12.09 -21.63
CA LEU A 136 -9.87 -11.61 -21.63
C LEU A 136 -9.74 -10.21 -20.98
N ALA A 137 -10.74 -9.35 -21.17
CA ALA A 137 -10.79 -8.03 -20.55
C ALA A 137 -10.75 -8.09 -19.02
N PHE A 138 -11.58 -8.93 -18.39
CA PHE A 138 -11.59 -9.06 -16.92
C PHE A 138 -10.26 -9.62 -16.42
N TYR A 139 -9.75 -10.67 -17.08
CA TYR A 139 -8.45 -11.24 -16.75
C TYR A 139 -7.33 -10.17 -16.76
N LEU A 140 -7.25 -9.35 -17.82
CA LEU A 140 -6.25 -8.30 -17.94
C LEU A 140 -6.42 -7.20 -16.89
N ILE A 141 -7.66 -6.84 -16.52
CA ILE A 141 -7.91 -5.88 -15.44
C ILE A 141 -7.40 -6.42 -14.11
N PHE A 142 -7.76 -7.65 -13.75
CA PHE A 142 -7.30 -8.27 -12.51
C PHE A 142 -5.78 -8.42 -12.47
N LEU A 143 -5.16 -8.84 -13.57
CA LEU A 143 -3.70 -8.94 -13.68
C LEU A 143 -3.04 -7.57 -13.49
N THR A 144 -3.55 -6.54 -14.16
CA THR A 144 -3.02 -5.17 -14.07
C THR A 144 -3.18 -4.59 -12.66
N CYS A 145 -4.33 -4.80 -12.03
CA CYS A 145 -4.57 -4.41 -10.64
C CYS A 145 -3.58 -5.11 -9.70
N SER A 146 -3.39 -6.42 -9.83
CA SER A 146 -2.44 -7.19 -9.01
C SER A 146 -1.00 -6.69 -9.17
N LEU A 147 -0.54 -6.45 -10.40
CA LEU A 147 0.78 -5.89 -10.68
C LEU A 147 0.95 -4.47 -10.10
N THR A 148 -0.11 -3.66 -10.17
CA THR A 148 -0.11 -2.30 -9.61
C THR A 148 -0.05 -2.32 -8.09
N ILE A 149 -0.77 -3.24 -7.44
CA ILE A 149 -0.69 -3.47 -5.99
C ILE A 149 0.74 -3.89 -5.59
N ILE A 150 1.35 -4.81 -6.34
CA ILE A 150 2.76 -5.22 -6.13
C ILE A 150 3.69 -4.01 -6.25
N GLY A 151 3.54 -3.22 -7.32
CA GLY A 151 4.35 -2.03 -7.58
C GLY A 151 4.28 -1.00 -6.45
N PHE A 152 3.06 -0.62 -6.04
CA PHE A 152 2.88 0.31 -4.92
C PHE A 152 3.29 -0.31 -3.57
N GLY A 153 3.10 -1.61 -3.35
CA GLY A 153 3.55 -2.32 -2.16
C GLY A 153 5.08 -2.28 -2.03
N MET A 154 5.81 -2.59 -3.09
CA MET A 154 7.27 -2.49 -3.13
C MET A 154 7.77 -1.05 -2.94
N MET A 155 7.24 -0.12 -3.72
CA MET A 155 7.63 1.29 -3.66
C MET A 155 7.33 1.90 -2.29
N GLY A 156 6.17 1.56 -1.72
CA GLY A 156 5.74 1.95 -0.38
C GLY A 156 6.67 1.40 0.71
N LEU A 157 7.05 0.11 0.63
CA LEU A 157 8.01 -0.49 1.56
C LEU A 157 9.39 0.16 1.48
N MET A 158 9.90 0.42 0.27
CA MET A 158 11.19 1.10 0.09
C MET A 158 11.16 2.51 0.68
N ASN A 159 10.09 3.27 0.44
CA ASN A 159 9.93 4.61 0.98
C ASN A 159 9.75 4.60 2.50
N ALA A 160 8.99 3.65 3.05
CA ALA A 160 8.82 3.49 4.50
C ALA A 160 10.14 3.12 5.19
N LYS A 161 10.95 2.22 4.61
CA LYS A 161 12.28 1.86 5.13
C LYS A 161 13.23 3.07 5.11
N ARG A 162 13.26 3.81 3.99
CA ARG A 162 14.07 5.04 3.86
C ARG A 162 13.67 6.09 4.89
N TRP A 163 12.36 6.25 5.12
CA TRP A 163 11.84 7.18 6.11
C TRP A 163 12.23 6.75 7.54
N LYS A 164 12.06 5.47 7.89
CA LYS A 164 12.48 4.94 9.19
C LYS A 164 13.98 5.14 9.44
N LYS A 165 14.82 4.89 8.43
CA LYS A 165 16.28 5.12 8.53
C LYS A 165 16.61 6.59 8.81
N ARG A 166 16.00 7.52 8.06
CA ARG A 166 16.22 8.97 8.28
C ARG A 166 15.81 9.45 9.67
N LEU A 167 14.75 8.88 10.26
CA LEU A 167 14.35 9.18 11.63
C LEU A 167 15.37 8.66 12.65
N SER A 168 15.87 7.44 12.44
CA SER A 168 16.91 6.84 13.29
C SER A 168 18.20 7.66 13.27
N ASP A 169 18.69 8.00 12.08
CA ASP A 169 19.94 8.77 11.90
C ASP A 169 19.84 10.19 12.51
N ARG A 170 18.64 10.78 12.55
CA ARG A 170 18.42 12.08 13.22
C ARG A 170 18.35 11.95 14.74
N SER A 171 17.75 10.87 15.25
CA SER A 171 17.64 10.65 16.70
C SER A 171 19.00 10.47 17.38
N THR A 172 19.96 9.85 16.69
CA THR A 172 21.33 9.67 17.19
C THR A 172 22.09 11.00 17.25
N VAL A 173 21.93 11.87 16.25
CA VAL A 173 22.57 13.20 16.22
C VAL A 173 22.06 14.11 17.33
N ILE A 174 20.76 14.08 17.62
CA ILE A 174 20.18 14.89 18.71
C ILE A 174 20.70 14.43 20.07
N ALA A 175 20.81 13.12 20.29
CA ALA A 175 21.35 12.56 21.53
C ALA A 175 22.81 13.02 21.77
N GLU A 176 23.67 12.94 20.76
CA GLU A 176 25.06 13.39 20.86
C GLU A 176 25.20 14.90 21.12
N SER A 177 24.26 15.71 20.62
CA SER A 177 24.26 17.17 20.85
C SER A 177 23.73 17.61 22.22
N SER A 178 23.05 16.73 22.95
CA SER A 178 22.46 17.03 24.27
C SER A 178 23.39 16.64 25.44
N ASP A 179 24.39 15.79 25.18
CA ASP A 179 25.34 15.28 26.17
C ASP A 179 26.69 16.05 26.17
N GLY A 180 26.83 17.09 25.35
CA GLY A 180 28.02 17.95 25.27
C GLY A 180 27.71 19.41 25.61
#